data_AF-A0A520E539-F1
#
_entry.id   AF-A0A520E539-F1
#
_cell.length_a   1.000
_cell.length_b   1.000
_cell.length_c   1.000
_cell.angle_alpha   90.00
_cell.angle_beta   90.00
_cell.angle_gamma   90.00
#
_symmetry.space_group_name_H-M   'P 1'
#
loop_
_entity.id
_entity.type
_entity.pdbx_description
1 polymer ?
#
loop_
_entity_poly.entity_id
_entity_poly.type
_entity_poly.pdbx_seq_one_letter_code
_entity_poly.pdbx_strand_id
1 'polypeptide(L)' 'MTTITIQVDNEQHAELLEKMLRELSFVADIDVKKSTSNLVEEPSGSYQKIKKILDKVDAKVMFKEIEDPSTWQRNLRNEW' A
#
# COMPACT_ATOMS: atom_id res chain seq x y z
N MET A 1 -4.88 -2.69 36.49
CA MET A 1 -4.60 -3.31 35.19
C MET A 1 -3.40 -2.59 34.61
N THR A 2 -2.35 -3.31 34.26
CA THR A 2 -1.10 -2.72 33.76
C THR A 2 -0.94 -3.14 32.32
N THR A 3 -0.77 -2.18 31.42
CA THR A 3 -0.58 -2.45 30.00
C THR A 3 0.91 -2.35 29.68
N ILE A 4 1.45 -3.36 29.02
CA ILE A 4 2.84 -3.39 28.57
C ILE A 4 2.82 -3.43 27.04
N THR A 5 3.51 -2.47 26.41
CA THR A 5 3.70 -2.44 24.96
C THR A 5 5.08 -2.99 24.64
N ILE A 6 5.15 -4.06 23.85
CA ILE A 6 6.40 -4.71 23.45
C ILE A 6 6.53 -4.56 21.94
N GLN A 7 7.67 -4.03 21.49
CA GLN A 7 8.00 -3.97 20.08
C GLN A 7 8.91 -5.15 19.72
N VAL A 8 8.53 -5.89 18.69
CA VAL A 8 9.27 -7.05 18.19
C VAL A 8 9.75 -6.76 16.77
N ASP A 9 10.96 -7.18 16.45
CA ASP A 9 11.65 -6.90 15.20
C ASP A 9 11.21 -7.80 14.03
N ASN A 10 10.72 -9.01 14.33
CA ASN A 10 10.36 -10.03 13.36
C ASN A 10 8.95 -10.61 13.64
N GLU A 11 8.16 -10.82 12.59
CA GLU A 11 6.83 -11.44 12.67
C GLU A 11 6.88 -12.85 13.28
N GLN A 12 7.91 -13.65 12.96
CA GLN A 12 8.07 -14.98 13.54
C GLN A 12 8.30 -14.94 15.06
N HIS A 13 9.07 -13.96 15.53
CA HIS A 13 9.31 -13.75 16.95
C HIS A 13 8.05 -13.22 17.65
N ALA A 14 7.25 -12.39 16.97
CA ALA A 14 5.98 -11.89 17.49
C ALA A 14 4.98 -13.02 17.71
N GLU A 15 4.85 -13.96 16.76
CA GLU A 15 3.98 -15.13 16.91
C GLU A 15 4.40 -16.06 18.06
N LEU A 16 5.72 -16.25 18.23
CA LEU A 16 6.24 -17.07 19.32
C LEU A 16 6.01 -16.40 20.68
N LEU A 17 6.24 -15.09 20.76
CA LEU A 17 5.99 -14.30 21.95
C LEU A 17 4.50 -14.27 22.31
N GLU A 18 3.61 -14.13 21.34
CA GLU A 18 2.16 -14.18 21.55
C GLU A 18 1.76 -15.51 22.20
N LYS A 19 2.24 -16.64 21.67
CA LYS A 19 1.99 -17.97 22.24
C LYS A 19 2.49 -18.07 23.68
N MET A 20 3.71 -17.59 23.95
CA MET A 20 4.26 -17.59 25.31
C MET A 20 3.43 -16.73 26.28
N LEU A 21 2.96 -15.57 25.85
CA LEU A 21 2.15 -14.68 26.69
C LEU A 21 0.75 -15.26 26.97
N ARG A 22 0.17 -16.02 26.04
CA ARG A 22 -1.13 -16.69 26.24
C ARG A 22 -1.10 -17.78 27.30
N GLU A 23 0.05 -18.41 27.51
CA GLU A 23 0.22 -19.46 28.54
C GLU A 23 0.32 -18.87 29.97
N LEU A 24 0.52 -17.57 30.11
CA LEU A 24 0.64 -16.92 31.41
C LEU A 24 -0.75 -16.62 31.98
N SER A 25 -1.08 -17.25 33.12
CA SER A 25 -2.39 -17.15 33.76
C SER A 25 -2.82 -15.75 34.21
N PHE A 26 -1.88 -14.80 34.26
CA PHE A 26 -2.12 -13.41 34.65
C PHE A 26 -2.29 -12.47 33.44
N VAL A 27 -2.11 -12.97 32.21
CA VAL A 27 -2.33 -12.20 30.99
C VAL A 27 -3.81 -12.28 30.63
N ALA A 28 -4.51 -11.16 30.80
CA ALA A 28 -5.95 -11.09 30.55
C ALA A 28 -6.29 -10.94 29.05
N ASP A 29 -5.47 -10.21 28.30
CA ASP A 29 -5.71 -9.91 26.89
C ASP A 29 -4.39 -9.61 26.15
N ILE A 30 -4.34 -9.90 24.85
CA ILE A 30 -3.18 -9.66 23.98
C ILE A 30 -3.66 -9.04 22.66
N ASP A 31 -3.25 -7.80 22.42
CA ASP A 31 -3.50 -7.06 21.18
C ASP A 31 -2.25 -7.07 20.29
N VAL A 32 -2.33 -7.77 19.15
CA VAL A 32 -1.24 -7.82 18.16
C VAL A 32 -1.49 -6.77 17.10
N LYS A 33 -0.88 -5.60 17.28
CA LYS A 33 -0.81 -4.58 16.24
C LYS A 33 0.20 -5.02 15.19
N LYS A 34 -0.26 -5.80 14.20
CA LYS A 34 0.53 -5.97 12.98
C LYS A 34 0.75 -4.57 12.42
N SER A 35 2.01 -4.13 12.37
CA SER A 35 2.38 -3.03 11.48
C SER A 35 2.16 -3.55 10.08
N THR A 36 0.91 -3.45 9.59
CA THR A 36 0.69 -3.31 8.16
C THR A 36 1.67 -2.24 7.74
N SER A 37 2.60 -2.60 6.86
CA SER A 37 3.51 -1.62 6.27
C SER A 37 2.69 -0.41 5.84
N ASN A 38 3.35 0.75 5.74
CA ASN A 38 2.77 2.00 5.26
C ASN A 38 2.24 1.95 3.81
N LEU A 39 1.56 0.87 3.40
CA LEU A 39 0.59 0.86 2.34
C LEU A 39 -0.57 1.71 2.82
N VAL A 40 -0.47 3.00 2.51
CA VAL A 40 -1.60 3.92 2.45
C VAL A 40 -2.79 3.14 1.91
N GLU A 41 -3.83 2.92 2.72
CA GLU A 41 -5.09 2.40 2.21
C GLU A 41 -5.55 3.36 1.12
N GLU A 42 -5.47 2.92 -0.15
CA GLU A 42 -5.84 3.75 -1.29
C GLU A 42 -7.31 4.19 -1.09
N PRO A 43 -7.62 5.49 -1.13
CA PRO A 43 -8.97 5.97 -0.88
C PRO A 43 -9.94 5.31 -1.86
N SER A 44 -10.86 4.53 -1.29
CA SER A 44 -11.89 3.78 -1.99
C SER A 44 -12.92 4.72 -2.59
N GLY A 45 -12.65 5.22 -3.79
CA GLY A 45 -13.65 6.01 -4.51
C GLY A 45 -13.19 6.53 -5.85
N SER A 46 -12.14 7.35 -5.87
CA SER A 46 -11.69 8.03 -7.08
C SER A 46 -10.55 7.30 -7.76
N TYR A 47 -9.54 6.87 -6.98
CA TYR A 47 -8.38 6.18 -7.52
C TYR A 47 -8.76 4.86 -8.23
N GLN A 48 -9.57 4.02 -7.58
CA GLN A 48 -10.01 2.76 -8.17
C GLN A 48 -10.87 2.94 -9.44
N LYS A 49 -11.63 4.03 -9.53
CA LYS A 49 -12.38 4.37 -10.76
C LYS A 49 -11.43 4.74 -11.89
N ILE A 50 -10.45 5.60 -11.60
CA ILE A 50 -9.42 6.02 -12.57
C ILE A 50 -8.63 4.79 -13.02
N LYS A 51 -8.17 3.95 -12.09
CA LYS A 51 -7.44 2.71 -12.39
C LYS A 51 -8.23 1.75 -13.28
N LYS A 52 -9.51 1.50 -12.97
CA LYS A 52 -10.39 0.69 -13.83
C LYS A 52 -10.58 1.27 -15.23
N ILE A 53 -10.56 2.60 -15.39
CA ILE A 53 -10.65 3.25 -16.70
C ILE A 53 -9.32 3.06 -17.45
N LEU A 54 -8.18 3.29 -16.79
CA LEU A 54 -6.86 3.06 -17.39
C LEU A 54 -6.66 1.59 -17.79
N ASP A 55 -7.02 0.63 -16.92
CA ASP A 55 -6.86 -0.81 -17.17
C ASP A 55 -7.73 -1.29 -18.34
N LYS A 56 -8.86 -0.62 -18.61
CA LYS A 56 -9.75 -0.95 -19.73
C LYS A 56 -9.27 -0.40 -21.07
N VAL A 57 -8.40 0.60 -21.06
CA VAL A 57 -7.91 1.21 -22.28
C VAL A 57 -6.54 0.61 -22.61
N ASP A 58 -6.43 0.00 -23.78
CA ASP A 58 -5.15 -0.51 -24.26
C ASP A 58 -4.18 0.67 -24.50
N ALA A 59 -3.13 0.74 -23.69
CA ALA A 59 -2.08 1.75 -23.79
C ALA A 59 -1.42 1.77 -25.18
N LYS A 60 -1.43 0.63 -25.89
CA LYS A 60 -0.92 0.56 -27.28
C LYS A 60 -1.82 1.29 -28.28
N VAL A 61 -3.06 1.61 -27.94
CA VAL A 61 -4.02 2.28 -28.82
C VAL A 61 -4.09 3.78 -28.57
N MET A 62 -3.90 4.23 -27.32
CA MET A 62 -4.06 5.65 -26.96
C MET A 62 -3.12 6.61 -27.70
N PHE A 63 -1.91 6.18 -28.04
CA PHE A 63 -0.86 7.06 -28.58
C PHE A 63 -0.46 6.71 -30.01
N LYS A 64 -1.29 5.94 -30.75
CA LYS A 64 -0.99 5.54 -32.13
C LYS A 64 -0.85 6.70 -33.10
N GLU A 65 -1.51 7.82 -32.80
CA GLU A 65 -1.46 9.03 -33.61
C GLU A 65 -0.22 9.89 -33.33
N ILE A 66 0.55 9.56 -32.27
CA ILE A 66 1.79 10.24 -31.92
C ILE A 66 2.96 9.44 -32.51
N GLU A 67 3.39 9.81 -33.70
CA GLU A 67 4.50 9.16 -34.43
C GLU A 67 5.85 9.34 -33.72
N ASP A 68 6.13 10.54 -33.21
CA ASP A 68 7.31 10.84 -32.39
C ASP A 68 6.90 11.60 -31.12
N PRO A 69 6.81 10.88 -29.97
CA PRO A 69 6.48 11.49 -28.69
C PRO A 69 7.41 12.63 -28.27
N SER A 70 8.70 12.54 -28.63
CA SER A 70 9.71 13.54 -28.25
C SER A 70 9.48 14.86 -28.99
N THR A 71 9.21 14.79 -30.29
CA THR A 71 8.89 15.98 -31.10
C THR A 71 7.52 16.54 -30.76
N TRP A 72 6.52 15.68 -30.55
CA TRP A 72 5.18 16.10 -30.10
C TRP A 72 5.24 16.89 -28.78
N GLN A 73 5.98 16.36 -27.79
CA GLN A 73 6.17 17.04 -26.51
C GLN A 73 6.98 18.34 -26.65
N ARG A 74 7.98 18.38 -27.54
CA ARG A 74 8.75 19.60 -27.82
C ARG A 74 7.88 20.70 -28.44
N ASN A 75 6.98 20.34 -29.35
CA ASN A 75 6.07 21.28 -29.99
C ASN A 75 5.05 21.86 -28.99
N LEU A 76 4.47 21.04 -28.10
CA LEU A 76 3.59 21.52 -27.02
C LEU A 76 4.28 22.49 -26.06
N ARG A 77 5.59 22.31 -25.82
CA ARG A 77 6.36 23.14 -24.90
C ARG A 77 6.84 24.45 -25.53
N ASN A 78 6.87 24.56 -26.85
CA ASN A 78 7.41 25.73 -27.56
C ASN A 78 6.42 26.90 -27.66
N GLU A 79 5.27 26.87 -26.98
CA GLU A 79 4.31 27.99 -26.93
C GLU A 79 4.51 28.95 -25.74
N TRP A 80 5.61 28.82 -24.99
CA TRP A 80 5.93 29.67 -23.83
C TRP A 80 7.25 30.41 -24.03
#